data_AF-A0A7W0Q469-F1
#
_entry.id   AF-A0A7W0Q469-F1
#
_cell.length_a   1.000
_cell.length_b   1.000
_cell.length_c   1.000
_cell.angle_alpha   90.00
_cell.angle_beta   90.00
_cell.angle_gamma   90.00
#
_symmetry.space_group_name_H-M   'P 1'
#
loop_
_entity.id
_entity.type
_entity.pdbx_description
1 polymer ?
#
loop_
_entity_poly.entity_id
_entity_poly.type
_entity_poly.pdbx_seq_one_letter_code
_entity_poly.pdbx_strand_id
1 'polypeptide(L)'
;TSHGPIGDGLARRLRHGRLDALETGFTRWAQRRHEGSSRTAIDEWREFIALHAAYSAAVTAGGLELRRLAFPHAFSTGSNMAAWLWNAHSEYVLSHAISKWLLAEALLVGDTEAIELGHRNCRLPVPTRLGTIEDDQPVADAEA
;
A
#
# COMPACT_ATOMS: atom_id res chain seq x y z
N THR A 1 -11.27 33.29 -7.06
CA THR A 1 -10.33 33.16 -8.19
C THR A 1 -10.94 32.20 -9.20
N SER A 2 -11.26 32.72 -10.38
CA SER A 2 -12.05 32.06 -11.43
C SER A 2 -11.35 30.78 -11.96
N HIS A 3 -11.94 29.61 -11.72
CA HIS A 3 -11.59 28.37 -12.39
C HIS A 3 -12.39 28.31 -13.69
N GLY A 4 -11.79 28.74 -14.80
CA GLY A 4 -12.38 28.60 -16.13
C GLY A 4 -12.30 27.14 -16.63
N PRO A 5 -13.07 26.78 -17.67
CA PRO A 5 -13.14 25.41 -18.22
C PRO A 5 -11.79 24.84 -18.69
N ILE A 6 -10.80 25.68 -18.96
CA ILE A 6 -9.43 25.29 -19.29
C ILE A 6 -8.66 24.81 -18.04
N GLY A 7 -8.86 25.44 -16.87
CA GLY A 7 -8.25 25.06 -15.60
C GLY A 7 -8.75 23.70 -15.10
N ASP A 8 -10.05 23.46 -15.21
CA ASP A 8 -10.68 22.19 -14.82
C ASP A 8 -10.22 21.04 -15.74
N GLY A 9 -10.06 21.32 -17.04
CA GLY A 9 -9.54 20.37 -18.02
C GLY A 9 -8.09 19.95 -17.75
N LEU A 10 -7.22 20.89 -17.36
CA LEU A 10 -5.83 20.61 -17.02
C LEU A 10 -5.72 19.84 -15.70
N ALA A 11 -6.44 20.28 -14.66
CA ALA A 11 -6.45 19.60 -13.36
C ALA A 11 -6.93 18.16 -13.48
N ARG A 12 -7.96 17.90 -14.29
CA ARG A 12 -8.44 16.55 -14.57
C ARG A 12 -7.38 15.70 -15.26
N ARG A 13 -6.68 16.21 -16.28
CA ARG A 13 -5.62 15.47 -16.98
C ARG A 13 -4.43 15.15 -16.07
N LEU A 14 -4.02 16.09 -15.23
CA LEU A 14 -2.96 15.87 -14.25
C LEU A 14 -3.35 14.81 -13.21
N ARG A 15 -4.61 14.78 -12.79
CA ARG A 15 -5.13 13.70 -11.91
C ARG A 15 -5.08 12.34 -12.60
N HIS A 16 -5.58 12.24 -13.84
CA HIS A 16 -5.56 10.98 -14.60
C HIS A 16 -4.12 10.50 -14.82
N GLY A 17 -3.24 11.36 -15.32
CA GLY A 17 -1.85 10.96 -15.58
C GLY A 17 -1.09 10.51 -14.32
N ARG A 18 -1.41 11.05 -13.14
CA ARG A 18 -0.85 10.57 -11.87
C ARG A 18 -1.42 9.21 -11.48
N LEU A 19 -2.71 9.01 -11.64
CA LEU A 19 -3.37 7.73 -11.34
C LEU A 19 -2.82 6.62 -12.25
N ASP A 20 -2.75 6.88 -13.56
CA ASP A 20 -2.20 5.93 -14.56
C ASP A 20 -0.75 5.55 -14.24
N ALA A 21 0.07 6.51 -13.80
CA ALA A 21 1.46 6.27 -13.41
C ALA A 21 1.55 5.39 -12.15
N LEU A 22 0.69 5.61 -11.16
CA LEU A 22 0.61 4.73 -9.98
C LEU A 22 0.16 3.33 -10.38
N GLU A 23 -0.91 3.22 -11.17
CA GLU A 23 -1.45 1.93 -11.60
C GLU A 23 -0.42 1.11 -12.36
N THR A 24 0.34 1.76 -13.24
CA THR A 24 1.46 1.17 -13.97
C THR A 24 2.55 0.70 -13.01
N GLY A 25 2.92 1.53 -12.02
CA GLY A 25 3.91 1.19 -10.99
C GLY A 25 3.53 -0.04 -10.17
N PHE A 26 2.30 -0.08 -9.66
CA PHE A 26 1.77 -1.22 -8.91
C PHE A 26 1.64 -2.47 -9.78
N THR A 27 1.22 -2.34 -11.04
CA THR A 27 1.12 -3.47 -11.97
C THR A 27 2.50 -4.06 -12.25
N ARG A 28 3.50 -3.23 -12.57
CA ARG A 28 4.89 -3.68 -12.76
C ARG A 28 5.44 -4.33 -11.50
N TRP A 29 5.10 -3.78 -10.34
CA TRP A 29 5.50 -4.33 -9.06
C TRP A 29 4.89 -5.72 -8.82
N ALA A 30 3.60 -5.89 -9.08
CA ALA A 30 2.89 -7.15 -8.93
C ALA A 30 3.28 -8.21 -9.98
N GLN A 31 3.59 -7.82 -11.22
CA GLN A 31 3.93 -8.75 -12.31
C GLN A 31 5.16 -9.61 -11.98
N ARG A 32 6.12 -9.08 -11.21
CA ARG A 32 7.35 -9.80 -10.84
C ARG A 32 7.10 -11.10 -10.09
N ARG A 33 6.00 -11.21 -9.35
CA ARG A 33 5.61 -12.46 -8.68
C ARG A 33 5.45 -13.62 -9.67
N HIS A 34 5.08 -13.32 -10.91
CA HIS A 34 4.83 -14.29 -11.97
C HIS A 34 6.05 -14.59 -12.82
N GLU A 35 7.03 -13.68 -12.84
CA GLU A 35 8.25 -13.80 -13.64
C GLU A 35 9.30 -14.74 -13.00
N GLY A 36 9.03 -15.27 -11.80
CA GLY A 36 9.91 -16.21 -11.08
C GLY A 36 11.29 -15.64 -10.72
N SER A 37 11.53 -14.37 -11.03
CA SER A 37 12.80 -13.68 -10.83
C SER A 37 12.80 -13.07 -9.44
N SER A 38 13.20 -13.87 -8.44
CA SER A 38 13.43 -13.36 -7.09
C SER A 38 14.54 -12.32 -7.15
N ARG A 39 14.20 -11.05 -6.90
CA ARG A 39 15.21 -10.06 -6.52
C ARG A 39 15.77 -10.41 -5.15
N THR A 40 16.90 -9.81 -4.82
CA THR A 40 17.39 -9.84 -3.45
C THR A 40 16.41 -9.10 -2.54
N ALA A 41 16.32 -9.47 -1.26
CA ALA A 41 15.46 -8.80 -0.29
C ALA A 41 15.61 -7.27 -0.30
N ILE A 42 16.85 -6.78 -0.38
CA ILE A 42 17.14 -5.34 -0.35
C ILE A 42 16.60 -4.61 -1.59
N ASP A 43 16.53 -5.27 -2.74
CA ASP A 43 16.00 -4.66 -3.96
C ASP A 43 14.47 -4.63 -3.96
N GLU A 44 13.81 -5.63 -3.36
CA GLU A 44 12.35 -5.56 -3.11
C GLU A 44 12.01 -4.43 -2.13
N TRP A 45 12.81 -4.25 -1.08
CA TRP A 45 12.68 -3.11 -0.17
C TRP A 45 12.81 -1.77 -0.89
N ARG A 46 13.85 -1.59 -1.70
CA ARG A 46 14.07 -0.33 -2.45
C ARG A 46 12.89 -0.03 -3.38
N GLU A 47 12.39 -1.04 -4.07
CA GLU A 47 11.27 -0.89 -4.97
C GLU A 47 9.98 -0.53 -4.21
N PHE A 48 9.70 -1.20 -3.09
CA PHE A 48 8.56 -0.86 -2.25
C PHE A 48 8.64 0.59 -1.73
N ILE A 49 9.80 1.02 -1.25
CA ILE A 49 10.00 2.41 -0.78
C ILE A 49 9.79 3.42 -1.91
N ALA A 50 10.28 3.14 -3.11
CA ALA A 50 10.08 4.01 -4.27
C ALA A 50 8.59 4.12 -4.64
N LEU A 51 7.87 3.00 -4.64
CA LEU A 51 6.43 2.96 -4.93
C LEU A 51 5.61 3.67 -3.85
N HIS A 52 5.93 3.43 -2.58
CA HIS A 52 5.33 4.11 -1.43
C HIS A 52 5.54 5.64 -1.50
N ALA A 53 6.74 6.09 -1.86
CA ALA A 53 7.03 7.51 -2.04
C ALA A 53 6.24 8.13 -3.20
N ALA A 54 6.14 7.42 -4.33
CA ALA A 54 5.34 7.87 -5.48
C ALA A 54 3.85 7.98 -5.12
N TYR A 55 3.29 6.97 -4.44
CA TYR A 55 1.92 6.98 -3.94
C TYR A 55 1.70 8.16 -2.99
N SER A 56 2.55 8.31 -1.98
CA SER A 56 2.48 9.37 -0.97
C SER A 56 2.51 10.77 -1.60
N ALA A 57 3.41 11.00 -2.56
CA ALA A 57 3.49 12.25 -3.30
C ALA A 57 2.22 12.53 -4.10
N ALA A 58 1.68 11.51 -4.79
CA ALA A 58 0.47 11.64 -5.58
C ALA A 58 -0.75 11.98 -4.69
N VAL A 59 -0.99 11.22 -3.62
CA VAL A 59 -2.14 11.45 -2.73
C VAL A 59 -2.01 12.74 -1.93
N THR A 60 -0.80 13.19 -1.60
CA THR A 60 -0.56 14.50 -1.01
C THR A 60 -0.97 15.62 -1.97
N ALA A 61 -0.63 15.49 -3.26
CA ALA A 61 -0.97 16.47 -4.28
C ALA A 61 -2.43 16.42 -4.74
N GLY A 62 -3.08 15.25 -4.64
CA GLY A 62 -4.46 15.02 -5.09
C GLY A 62 -5.50 15.04 -3.97
N GLY A 63 -5.07 15.05 -2.70
CA GLY A 63 -5.94 14.97 -1.54
C GLY A 63 -6.69 13.64 -1.40
N LEU A 64 -7.71 13.64 -0.54
CA LEU A 64 -8.48 12.46 -0.17
C LEU A 64 -9.22 11.81 -1.35
N GLU A 65 -9.68 12.59 -2.32
CA GLU A 65 -10.35 12.07 -3.51
C GLU A 65 -9.41 11.18 -4.33
N LEU A 66 -8.21 11.66 -4.65
CA LEU A 66 -7.23 10.84 -5.37
C LEU A 66 -6.80 9.63 -4.53
N ARG A 67 -6.65 9.80 -3.21
CA ARG A 67 -6.34 8.69 -2.31
C ARG A 67 -7.38 7.57 -2.42
N ARG A 68 -8.67 7.90 -2.37
CA ARG A 68 -9.77 6.95 -2.53
C ARG A 68 -9.78 6.28 -3.90
N LEU A 69 -9.42 7.00 -4.96
CA LEU A 69 -9.33 6.42 -6.30
C LEU A 69 -8.13 5.48 -6.47
N ALA A 70 -6.98 5.82 -5.89
CA ALA A 70 -5.77 5.03 -6.02
C ALA A 70 -5.71 3.83 -5.06
N PHE A 71 -6.37 3.92 -3.91
CA PHE A 71 -6.29 2.90 -2.85
C PHE A 71 -6.74 1.50 -3.29
N PRO A 72 -7.87 1.28 -3.99
CA PRO A 72 -8.31 -0.07 -4.36
C PRO A 72 -7.26 -0.86 -5.14
N HIS A 73 -6.57 -0.20 -6.09
CA HIS A 73 -5.50 -0.83 -6.86
C HIS A 73 -4.26 -1.09 -6.00
N ALA A 74 -3.86 -0.12 -5.18
CA ALA A 74 -2.75 -0.27 -4.24
C ALA A 74 -2.99 -1.41 -3.23
N PHE A 75 -4.21 -1.52 -2.71
CA PHE A 75 -4.61 -2.55 -1.77
C PHE A 75 -4.62 -3.93 -2.41
N SER A 76 -5.24 -4.08 -3.59
CA SER A 76 -5.29 -5.36 -4.30
C SER A 76 -3.88 -5.86 -4.66
N THR A 77 -3.03 -4.99 -5.21
CA THR A 77 -1.66 -5.38 -5.58
C THR A 77 -0.76 -5.59 -4.36
N GLY A 78 -0.84 -4.71 -3.36
CA GLY A 78 -0.04 -4.76 -2.14
C GLY A 78 -0.38 -5.91 -1.21
N SER A 79 -1.65 -6.20 -0.99
CA SER A 79 -2.07 -7.34 -0.15
C SER A 79 -1.61 -8.67 -0.75
N ASN A 80 -1.75 -8.83 -2.06
CA ASN A 80 -1.25 -10.00 -2.78
C ASN A 80 0.28 -10.11 -2.72
N MET A 81 1.00 -9.00 -2.86
CA MET A 81 2.46 -9.00 -2.77
C MET A 81 2.93 -9.33 -1.35
N ALA A 82 2.29 -8.77 -0.33
CA ALA A 82 2.59 -9.09 1.07
C ALA A 82 2.39 -10.58 1.36
N ALA A 83 1.28 -11.18 0.87
CA ALA A 83 1.03 -12.60 1.01
C ALA A 83 2.09 -13.47 0.28
N TRP A 84 2.51 -13.06 -0.92
CA TRP A 84 3.56 -13.77 -1.67
C TRP A 84 4.92 -13.70 -0.97
N LEU A 85 5.33 -12.52 -0.51
CA LEU A 85 6.56 -12.31 0.24
C LEU A 85 6.60 -13.15 1.52
N TRP A 86 5.46 -13.24 2.22
CA TRP A 86 5.32 -14.06 3.41
C TRP A 86 5.44 -15.56 3.09
N ASN A 87 4.61 -16.05 2.17
CA ASN A 87 4.43 -17.49 1.96
C ASN A 87 5.52 -18.13 1.10
N ALA A 88 5.98 -17.44 0.05
CA ALA A 88 6.91 -18.00 -0.92
C ALA A 88 8.37 -17.61 -0.66
N HIS A 89 8.62 -16.45 -0.04
CA HIS A 89 9.97 -15.91 0.12
C HIS A 89 10.43 -15.74 1.57
N SER A 90 9.56 -15.98 2.56
CA SER A 90 9.88 -15.78 4.00
C SER A 90 10.37 -14.35 4.31
N GLU A 91 9.98 -13.36 3.50
CA GLU A 91 10.32 -11.95 3.66
C GLU A 91 9.31 -11.28 4.61
N TYR A 92 9.25 -11.79 5.84
CA TYR A 92 8.20 -11.46 6.82
C TYR A 92 8.19 -9.98 7.20
N VAL A 93 9.37 -9.38 7.37
CA VAL A 93 9.49 -7.97 7.76
C VAL A 93 8.95 -7.05 6.66
N LEU A 94 9.25 -7.34 5.39
CA LEU A 94 8.76 -6.53 4.27
C LEU A 94 7.25 -6.73 4.07
N SER A 95 6.78 -7.98 4.13
CA SER A 95 5.35 -8.29 4.06
C SER A 95 4.55 -7.54 5.14
N HIS A 96 5.07 -7.52 6.37
CA HIS A 96 4.46 -6.82 7.47
C HIS A 96 4.50 -5.29 7.30
N ALA A 97 5.60 -4.73 6.81
CA ALA A 97 5.70 -3.30 6.51
C ALA A 97 4.66 -2.85 5.46
N ILE A 98 4.46 -3.65 4.40
CA ILE A 98 3.41 -3.40 3.40
C ILE A 98 2.03 -3.46 4.05
N SER A 99 1.78 -4.46 4.91
CA SER A 99 0.49 -4.61 5.59
C SER A 99 0.18 -3.43 6.51
N LYS A 100 1.16 -2.93 7.27
CA LYS A 100 1.00 -1.73 8.11
C LYS A 100 0.70 -0.49 7.29
N TRP A 101 1.40 -0.30 6.19
CA TRP A 101 1.12 0.82 5.29
C TRP A 101 -0.29 0.74 4.70
N LEU A 102 -0.70 -0.43 4.20
CA LEU A 102 -2.05 -0.62 3.66
C LEU A 102 -3.14 -0.41 4.70
N LEU A 103 -2.94 -0.87 5.93
CA LEU A 103 -3.87 -0.62 7.04
C LEU A 103 -4.00 0.88 7.32
N ALA A 104 -2.89 1.62 7.38
CA ALA A 104 -2.93 3.06 7.57
C ALA A 104 -3.71 3.78 6.47
N GLU A 105 -3.51 3.38 5.21
CA GLU A 105 -4.27 3.94 4.08
C GLU A 105 -5.75 3.54 4.11
N ALA A 106 -6.07 2.29 4.47
CA ALA A 106 -7.44 1.81 4.63
C ALA A 106 -8.23 2.64 5.66
N LEU A 107 -7.59 2.94 6.80
CA LEU A 107 -8.14 3.81 7.85
C LEU A 107 -8.40 5.22 7.32
N LEU A 108 -7.49 5.77 6.51
CA LEU A 108 -7.63 7.12 5.94
C LEU A 108 -8.74 7.21 4.89
N VAL A 109 -8.98 6.16 4.10
CA VAL A 109 -10.06 6.14 3.10
C VAL A 109 -11.41 5.69 3.65
N GLY A 110 -11.41 4.98 4.77
CA GLY A 110 -12.59 4.41 5.42
C GLY A 110 -13.05 3.08 4.82
N ASP A 111 -12.12 2.25 4.36
CA ASP A 111 -12.42 0.94 3.76
C ASP A 111 -12.46 -0.15 4.84
N THR A 112 -13.65 -0.49 5.30
CA THR A 112 -13.87 -1.43 6.43
C THR A 112 -13.28 -2.81 6.18
N GLU A 113 -13.44 -3.37 4.97
CA GLU A 113 -12.94 -4.71 4.66
C GLU A 113 -11.41 -4.74 4.66
N ALA A 114 -10.79 -3.71 4.06
CA ALA A 114 -9.35 -3.56 4.06
C ALA A 114 -8.78 -3.31 5.47
N ILE A 115 -9.50 -2.57 6.32
CA ILE A 115 -9.15 -2.34 7.74
C ILE A 115 -9.15 -3.67 8.49
N GLU A 116 -10.21 -4.46 8.39
CA GLU A 116 -10.33 -5.75 9.07
C GLU A 116 -9.21 -6.72 8.65
N LEU A 117 -8.95 -6.83 7.34
CA LEU A 117 -7.86 -7.66 6.84
C LEU A 117 -6.49 -7.13 7.31
N GLY A 118 -6.29 -5.82 7.25
CA GLY A 118 -5.06 -5.17 7.69
C GLY A 118 -4.74 -5.44 9.16
N HIS A 119 -5.74 -5.33 10.05
CA HIS A 119 -5.57 -5.66 11.46
C HIS A 119 -5.20 -7.13 11.68
N ARG A 120 -5.84 -8.07 10.98
CA ARG A 120 -5.48 -9.50 11.08
C ARG A 120 -4.02 -9.73 10.65
N ASN A 121 -3.60 -9.15 9.53
CA ASN A 121 -2.24 -9.32 9.02
C ASN A 121 -1.19 -8.67 9.92
N CYS A 122 -1.49 -7.49 10.51
CA CYS A 122 -0.56 -6.81 11.41
C CYS A 122 -0.43 -7.50 12.78
N ARG A 123 -1.35 -8.37 13.17
CA ARG A 123 -1.22 -9.17 14.40
C ARG A 123 -0.35 -10.41 14.25
N LEU A 124 0.05 -10.76 13.02
CA LEU A 124 0.90 -11.93 12.81
C LEU A 124 2.27 -11.72 13.46
N PRO A 125 2.79 -12.70 14.23
CA PRO A 125 4.13 -12.62 14.79
C PRO A 125 5.15 -12.59 13.65
N VAL A 126 6.02 -11.59 13.63
CA VAL A 126 7.00 -11.38 12.55
C VAL A 126 8.35 -11.95 12.98
N PRO A 127 8.81 -13.08 12.39
CA PRO A 127 10.14 -13.61 12.69
C PRO A 127 11.21 -12.69 12.12
N THR A 128 12.21 -12.37 12.93
CA THR A 128 13.41 -11.62 12.51
C THR A 128 14.67 -12.34 12.98
N ARG A 129 15.83 -11.90 12.49
CA ARG A 129 17.13 -12.40 12.98
C ARG A 129 17.38 -12.11 14.46
N LEU A 130 16.68 -11.13 15.05
CA LEU A 130 16.84 -10.70 16.43
C LEU A 130 15.78 -11.28 17.38
N GLY A 131 14.85 -12.07 16.85
CA GLY A 131 13.68 -12.58 17.59
C GLY A 131 12.37 -12.27 16.87
N THR A 132 11.25 -12.51 17.55
CA THR A 132 9.91 -12.25 17.02
C THR A 132 9.44 -10.86 17.41
N ILE A 133 8.90 -10.11 16.45
CA ILE A 133 8.19 -8.85 16.71
C ILE A 133 6.70 -9.16 16.72
N GLU A 134 6.02 -8.75 17.79
CA GLU A 134 4.57 -8.83 17.95
C GLU A 134 4.01 -7.41 17.99
N ASP A 135 2.88 -7.18 17.32
CA ASP A 135 2.23 -5.87 17.32
C ASP A 135 1.26 -5.80 18.51
N ASP A 136 1.76 -5.30 19.63
CA ASP A 136 1.00 -5.17 20.88
C ASP A 136 0.11 -3.91 20.77
N GLN A 137 -1.13 -4.10 20.29
CA GLN A 137 -2.17 -3.09 20.42
C GLN A 137 -3.14 -3.51 21.52
N PRO A 138 -3.38 -2.65 22.54
CA PRO A 138 -4.36 -2.96 23.56
C PRO A 138 -5.72 -3.14 22.89
N VAL A 139 -6.39 -4.24 23.21
CA VAL A 139 -7.82 -4.41 22.93
C VAL A 139 -8.49 -3.26 23.66
N ALA A 140 -9.05 -2.30 22.94
CA ALA A 140 -9.98 -1.37 23.54
C ALA A 140 -11.18 -2.22 23.96
N ASP A 141 -11.24 -2.55 25.24
CA ASP A 141 -12.38 -3.21 25.86
C ASP A 141 -13.60 -2.33 25.62
N ALA A 142 -14.38 -2.69 24.61
CA ALA A 142 -15.71 -2.18 24.39
C ALA A 142 -16.65 -3.00 25.28
N GLU A 143 -16.86 -2.55 26.51
CA GLU A 143 -18.11 -2.85 27.21
C GLU A 143 -18.68 -1.56 27.80
N ALA A 144 -19.90 -1.26 27.36
CA ALA A 144 -20.81 -0.23 27.84
C ALA A 144 -21.64 -0.77 29.01
#